data_AF-A0A959FYE5-F1
#
_entry.id   AF-A0A959FYE5-F1
#
_cell.length_a   1.000
_cell.length_b   1.000
_cell.length_c   1.000
_cell.angle_alpha   90.00
_cell.angle_beta   90.00
_cell.angle_gamma   90.00
#
_symmetry.space_group_name_H-M   'P 1'
#
loop_
_entity.id
_entity.type
_entity.pdbx_description
1 polymer ?
#
loop_
_entity_poly.entity_id
_entity_poly.type
_entity_poly.pdbx_seq_one_letter_code
_entity_poly.pdbx_strand_id
1 'polypeptide(L)' 'LHILHKGEPKLLPVDTVVICAGQLSERSLYDKLSEQGVSVHLIGGAQLASELDAKRAIDEGARLAANL' A
#
# COMPACT_ATOMS: atom_id res chain seq x y z
N LEU A 1 16.22 -0.50 -21.43
CA LEU A 1 15.66 0.58 -20.58
C LEU A 1 16.54 1.83 -20.68
N HIS A 2 15.99 2.96 -21.13
CA HIS A 2 16.70 4.25 -21.14
C HIS A 2 16.51 4.94 -19.78
N ILE A 3 17.60 5.40 -19.16
CA ILE A 3 17.59 6.13 -17.89
C ILE A 3 18.48 7.37 -17.96
N LEU A 4 18.27 8.30 -17.02
CA LEU A 4 19.25 9.32 -16.68
C LEU A 4 20.01 8.87 -15.43
N HIS A 5 21.32 8.64 -15.55
CA HIS A 5 22.17 8.30 -14.40
C HIS A 5 23.12 9.45 -14.11
N LYS A 6 22.90 10.14 -12.99
CA LYS A 6 23.62 11.38 -12.63
C LYS A 6 23.53 12.46 -13.71
N GLY A 7 22.36 12.58 -14.37
CA GLY A 7 22.12 13.54 -15.44
C GLY A 7 22.49 13.07 -16.84
N GLU A 8 23.26 11.99 -16.98
CA GLU A 8 23.71 11.48 -18.28
C GLU A 8 22.78 10.37 -18.81
N PRO A 9 22.37 10.42 -20.09
CA PRO A 9 21.60 9.34 -20.73
C PRO A 9 22.37 8.02 -20.77
N LYS A 10 21.75 6.93 -20.31
CA LYS A 10 22.28 5.56 -20.41
C LYS A 10 21.23 4.57 -20.87
N LEU A 11 21.66 3.55 -21.61
CA LEU A 11 20.85 2.40 -21.99
C LEU A 11 21.26 1.19 -21.14
N LEU A 12 20.28 0.59 -20.45
CA LEU A 12 20.43 -0.71 -19.78
C LEU A 12 19.86 -1.82 -20.68
N PRO A 13 20.66 -2.80 -21.12
CA PRO A 13 20.19 -3.92 -21.94
C PRO A 13 19.55 -4.99 -21.04
N VAL A 14 18.28 -4.79 -20.71
CA VAL A 14 17.49 -5.70 -19.88
C VAL A 14 16.22 -6.12 -20.62
N ASP A 15 15.83 -7.38 -20.45
CA ASP A 15 14.63 -7.94 -21.08
C ASP A 15 13.35 -7.67 -20.27
N THR A 16 13.50 -7.43 -18.96
CA THR A 16 12.36 -7.20 -18.06
C THR A 16 12.67 -6.04 -17.11
N VAL A 17 11.64 -5.24 -16.85
CA VAL A 17 11.68 -4.14 -15.89
C VAL A 17 10.63 -4.40 -14.83
N VAL A 18 11.06 -4.57 -13.58
CA VAL A 18 10.16 -4.72 -12.43
C VAL A 18 9.99 -3.35 -11.77
N ILE A 19 8.75 -2.89 -11.64
CA ILE A 19 8.45 -1.57 -11.06
C ILE A 19 8.11 -1.75 -9.58
N CYS A 20 9.01 -1.27 -8.71
CA CYS A 20 8.85 -1.27 -7.26
C CYS A 20 8.62 0.16 -6.74
N ALA A 21 7.65 0.89 -7.30
CA ALA A 21 7.42 2.32 -7.04
C ALA A 21 6.54 2.60 -5.81
N GLY A 22 6.60 1.73 -4.79
CA GLY A 22 5.76 1.81 -3.60
C GLY A 22 4.40 1.15 -3.77
N GLN A 23 3.46 1.52 -2.90
CA GLN A 23 2.15 0.89 -2.74
C GLN A 23 1.06 1.95 -2.63
N LEU A 24 -0.17 1.57 -2.98
CA LEU A 24 -1.38 2.38 -2.78
C LEU A 24 -2.32 1.62 -1.85
N SER A 25 -3.05 2.35 -1.00
CA SER A 25 -4.09 1.74 -0.16
C SER A 25 -5.19 1.15 -1.02
N GLU A 26 -5.51 -0.14 -0.81
CA GLU A 26 -6.71 -0.76 -1.36
C GLU A 26 -7.80 -0.70 -0.28
N ARG A 27 -8.87 0.06 -0.53
CA ARG A 27 -9.99 0.20 0.41
C ARG A 27 -11.37 0.06 -0.25
N SER A 28 -11.44 -0.50 -1.45
CA SER A 28 -12.69 -0.48 -2.25
C SER A 28 -13.84 -1.24 -1.59
N LEU A 29 -13.54 -2.30 -0.83
CA LEU A 29 -14.55 -3.03 -0.07
C LEU A 29 -15.08 -2.22 1.12
N TYR A 30 -14.19 -1.51 1.83
CA TYR A 30 -14.58 -0.63 2.93
C TYR A 30 -15.54 0.45 2.43
N ASP A 31 -15.22 1.10 1.31
CA ASP A 31 -16.06 2.17 0.75
C ASP A 31 -17.45 1.64 0.38
N LYS A 32 -17.53 0.50 -0.33
CA LYS A 32 -18.80 -0.14 -0.71
C LYS A 32 -19.68 -0.51 0.48
N LEU A 33 -19.08 -1.05 1.55
CA LEU A 33 -19.82 -1.44 2.75
C LEU A 33 -20.26 -0.22 3.55
N SER A 34 -19.41 0.81 3.63
CA SER A 34 -19.73 2.07 4.29
C SER A 34 -20.89 2.79 3.59
N GLU A 35 -20.92 2.81 2.25
CA GLU A 35 -22.03 3.35 1.45
C GLU A 35 -23.36 2.64 1.71
N GLN A 36 -23.33 1.35 2.07
CA GLN A 36 -24.51 0.57 2.44
C GLN A 36 -24.91 0.72 3.92
N GLY A 37 -24.20 1.56 4.67
CA GLY A 37 -24.45 1.76 6.11
C GLY A 37 -24.01 0.59 6.98
N VAL A 38 -23.18 -0.34 6.46
CA VAL A 38 -22.62 -1.43 7.25
C VAL A 38 -21.50 -0.89 8.13
N SER A 39 -21.54 -1.20 9.42
CA SER A 39 -20.46 -0.85 10.33
C SER A 39 -19.22 -1.67 10.00
N VAL A 40 -18.14 -0.99 9.59
CA VAL A 40 -16.86 -1.59 9.20
C VAL A 40 -15.71 -0.79 9.76
N HIS A 41 -14.59 -1.46 10.04
CA HIS A 41 -13.35 -0.85 10.48
C HIS A 41 -12.29 -0.97 9.39
N LEU A 42 -11.41 0.02 9.30
CA LEU A 42 -10.27 0.03 8.40
C LEU A 42 -8.98 0.05 9.22
N ILE A 43 -8.03 -0.82 8.89
CA ILE A 43 -6.71 -0.94 9.55
C ILE A 43 -5.64 -1.32 8.50
N GLY A 44 -4.37 -1.24 8.89
CA GLY A 44 -3.22 -1.71 8.14
C GLY A 44 -2.99 -0.98 6.81
N GLY A 45 -2.52 -1.72 5.81
CA GLY A 45 -2.23 -1.21 4.47
C GLY A 45 -3.47 -0.66 3.75
N ALA A 46 -4.66 -1.16 4.09
CA ALA A 46 -5.92 -0.66 3.54
C ALA A 46 -6.25 0.76 4.07
N GLN A 47 -5.87 1.07 5.32
CA GLN A 47 -5.97 2.42 5.87
C GLN A 47 -4.86 3.34 5.33
N LEU A 48 -3.63 2.83 5.30
CA LEU A 48 -2.46 3.57 4.85
C LEU A 48 -1.43 2.59 4.29
N ALA A 49 -1.16 2.62 2.99
CA ALA A 49 -0.06 1.88 2.40
C ALA A 49 1.27 2.62 2.62
N SER A 50 2.25 1.95 3.21
CA SER A 50 3.60 2.47 3.48
C SER A 50 4.62 1.32 3.51
N GLU A 51 5.89 1.57 3.21
CA GLU A 51 6.91 0.52 2.98
C GLU A 51 6.96 -0.60 4.02
N LEU A 52 7.26 -0.30 5.29
CA LEU A 52 7.37 -1.28 6.37
C LEU A 52 6.14 -1.21 7.29
N ASP A 53 4.98 -1.65 6.79
CA ASP A 53 3.70 -1.48 7.50
C ASP A 53 3.30 -2.64 8.42
N ALA A 54 3.99 -3.79 8.38
CA ALA A 54 3.53 -4.99 9.07
C ALA A 54 3.35 -4.80 10.59
N LYS A 55 4.31 -4.15 11.27
CA LYS A 55 4.20 -3.87 12.71
C LYS A 55 3.01 -2.98 13.05
N ARG A 56 2.76 -1.95 12.24
CA ARG A 56 1.64 -1.03 12.42
C ARG A 56 0.31 -1.72 12.15
N ALA A 57 0.22 -2.49 11.07
CA ALA A 57 -0.98 -3.26 10.74
C ALA A 57 -1.35 -4.24 11.87
N ILE A 58 -0.34 -4.90 12.47
CA ILE A 58 -0.53 -5.78 13.64
C ILE A 58 -1.00 -5.01 14.87
N ASP A 59 -0.36 -3.87 15.21
CA ASP A 59 -0.74 -3.05 16.36
C ASP A 59 -2.16 -2.47 16.22
N GLU A 60 -2.50 -1.94 15.04
CA GLU A 60 -3.84 -1.42 14.73
C GLU A 60 -4.90 -2.52 14.86
N GLY A 61 -4.65 -3.72 14.31
CA GLY A 61 -5.55 -4.86 14.42
C GLY A 61 -5.72 -5.35 15.86
N ALA A 62 -4.63 -5.44 16.62
CA ALA A 62 -4.66 -5.86 18.01
C ALA A 62 -5.41 -4.85 18.90
N ARG A 63 -5.18 -3.56 18.71
CA ARG A 63 -5.90 -2.50 19.44
C ARG A 63 -7.37 -2.45 19.08
N LEU A 64 -7.71 -2.61 17.80
CA LEU A 64 -9.11 -2.67 17.38
C LEU A 64 -9.81 -3.83 18.07
N ALA A 65 -9.24 -5.03 18.03
CA ALA A 65 -9.81 -6.21 18.69
C ALA A 65 -9.98 -6.04 20.20
N ALA A 66 -9.08 -5.30 20.86
CA ALA A 66 -9.18 -5.03 22.31
C ALA A 66 -10.24 -3.97 22.68
N ASN A 67 -10.71 -3.17 21.72
CA ASN A 67 -11.67 -2.09 21.92
C ASN A 67 -13.08 -2.41 21.38
N LEU A 68 -13.30 -3.63 20.87
CA LEU A 68 -14.60 -4.16 20.43
C LEU A 68 -15.25 -4.99 21.54
#